data_AF-A0A1M7RLW5-F1
#
_entry.id   AF-A0A1M7RLW5-F1
#
_cell.length_a   1.000
_cell.length_b   1.000
_cell.length_c   1.000
_cell.angle_alpha   90.00
_cell.angle_beta   90.00
_cell.angle_gamma   90.00
#
_symmetry.space_group_name_H-M   'P 1'
#
loop_
_entity.id
_entity.type
_entity.pdbx_description
1 polymer ?
#
loop_
_entity_poly.entity_id
_entity_poly.type
_entity_poly.pdbx_seq_one_letter_code
_entity_poly.pdbx_strand_id
1 'polypeptide(L)'
;MSRTRLGWLLLTPALLALLWSYVIPTAMTFDIDGSTRDSSYPEYLGRAALLAVVPLVLTLLAAPALAWAAQRAGRRGRLVTRIVLCVPLAGFAPAAYLLGWTFLSRDEGRPDSVFLALAVASAGAVIAAATTVYLAAFRDADRPKGSLYVVGAVLAAASLAGALQVFTAPYVVVVADPFHRPMTTPLGAALYGAEPGEQSVVSLLLLVPLAVLGLLATWLLLRSRARIEFAPVVGTEPPRRGAWLLLAPLLVLLLAIVALTAGPWWQSLPDANGSGDFSAAEIYRDTWLPPLISAVVSVLVAALGGYALGVLRPLGERSEQALLLFAPWLFVGIGPLVFAYENRITGGDPRWFDLVPPVWVSIPALVVFTLFFRGRLAQGATAKAAVRSAIPLAGIAVVVHWMLGAQDLLWPAMAGNDGYTHITTTPLATMTAGLGESLTRALAVDMILPLPVFMALLGLAILAQVGYLDRLAIRTEARRAPAAQEPDGDDADD
;
A
#
# COMPACT_ATOMS: atom_id res chain seq x y z
N MET A 1 -13.71 34.75 -6.00
CA MET A 1 -14.25 33.43 -6.41
C MET A 1 -14.87 32.75 -5.18
N SER A 2 -16.12 32.28 -5.24
CA SER A 2 -16.78 31.61 -4.10
C SER A 2 -16.04 30.31 -3.71
N ARG A 3 -16.02 29.96 -2.42
CA ARG A 3 -15.41 28.71 -1.92
C ARG A 3 -15.89 27.47 -2.69
N THR A 4 -17.18 27.41 -3.03
CA THR A 4 -17.79 26.33 -3.82
C THR A 4 -17.16 26.17 -5.19
N ARG A 5 -17.05 27.26 -5.97
CA ARG A 5 -16.39 27.25 -7.29
C ARG A 5 -14.93 26.81 -7.20
N LEU A 6 -14.21 27.26 -6.18
CA LEU A 6 -12.82 26.84 -5.95
C LEU A 6 -12.74 25.36 -5.56
N GLY A 7 -13.69 24.87 -4.75
CA GLY A 7 -13.81 23.45 -4.41
C GLY A 7 -13.95 22.58 -5.65
N TRP A 8 -14.87 22.94 -6.56
CA TRP A 8 -15.04 22.22 -7.82
C TRP A 8 -13.81 22.29 -8.72
N LEU A 9 -13.18 23.47 -8.84
CA LEU A 9 -11.97 23.63 -9.64
C LEU A 9 -10.84 22.71 -9.15
N LEU A 10 -10.62 22.62 -7.84
CA LEU A 10 -9.57 21.78 -7.26
C LEU A 10 -9.93 20.28 -7.24
N LEU A 11 -11.21 19.92 -7.26
CA LEU A 11 -11.67 18.54 -7.35
C LEU A 11 -11.60 17.99 -8.80
N THR A 12 -11.69 18.88 -9.79
CA THR A 12 -11.74 18.50 -11.22
C THR A 12 -10.56 17.61 -11.66
N PRO A 13 -9.29 17.90 -11.32
CA PRO A 13 -8.17 17.03 -11.67
C PRO A 13 -8.32 15.61 -11.12
N ALA A 14 -8.84 15.44 -9.89
CA ALA A 14 -9.05 14.14 -9.30
C ALA A 14 -10.18 13.36 -10.00
N LEU A 15 -11.24 14.06 -10.45
CA LEU A 15 -12.32 13.44 -11.23
C LEU A 15 -11.84 13.01 -12.62
N LEU A 16 -11.06 13.84 -13.30
CA LEU A 16 -10.48 13.50 -14.61
C LEU A 16 -9.50 12.33 -14.49
N ALA A 17 -8.63 12.34 -13.47
CA ALA A 17 -7.72 11.23 -13.19
C ALA A 17 -8.47 9.95 -12.82
N LEU A 18 -9.56 10.04 -12.04
CA LEU A 18 -10.44 8.90 -11.74
C LEU A 18 -11.02 8.31 -13.03
N LEU A 19 -11.55 9.16 -13.93
CA LEU A 19 -12.11 8.70 -15.19
C LEU A 19 -11.05 8.00 -16.05
N TRP A 20 -9.88 8.64 -16.20
CA TRP A 20 -8.82 8.18 -17.08
C TRP A 20 -8.11 6.91 -16.60
N SER A 21 -7.76 6.84 -15.31
CA SER A 21 -7.06 5.71 -14.71
C SER A 21 -7.98 4.59 -14.28
N TYR A 22 -9.23 4.83 -13.94
CA TYR A 22 -10.04 3.80 -13.30
C TYR A 22 -11.32 3.50 -14.06
N VAL A 23 -12.16 4.50 -14.30
CA VAL A 23 -13.50 4.25 -14.89
C VAL A 23 -13.40 3.75 -16.32
N ILE A 24 -12.61 4.40 -17.19
CA ILE A 24 -12.49 4.00 -18.60
C ILE A 24 -11.82 2.61 -18.72
N PRO A 25 -10.69 2.31 -18.06
CA PRO A 25 -10.13 0.95 -18.08
C PRO A 25 -11.11 -0.10 -17.55
N THR A 26 -11.85 0.20 -16.46
CA THR A 26 -12.88 -0.70 -15.93
C THR A 26 -13.99 -0.94 -16.96
N ALA A 27 -14.44 0.09 -17.68
CA ALA A 27 -15.43 -0.07 -18.74
C ALA A 27 -14.89 -0.91 -19.90
N MET A 28 -13.63 -0.71 -20.31
CA MET A 28 -12.98 -1.49 -21.36
C MET A 28 -12.87 -2.96 -21.00
N THR A 29 -12.67 -3.31 -19.72
CA THR A 29 -12.67 -4.72 -19.28
C THR A 29 -14.04 -5.41 -19.44
N PHE A 30 -15.15 -4.68 -19.55
CA PHE A 30 -16.49 -5.27 -19.78
C PHE A 30 -16.80 -5.52 -21.25
N ASP A 31 -16.14 -4.81 -22.18
CA ASP A 31 -16.43 -4.87 -23.62
C ASP A 31 -15.80 -6.10 -24.30
N ILE A 32 -14.87 -6.76 -23.60
CA ILE A 32 -14.15 -7.92 -24.12
C ILE A 32 -15.01 -9.17 -23.91
N ASP A 33 -15.33 -9.83 -25.02
CA ASP A 33 -16.34 -10.90 -25.13
C ASP A 33 -16.05 -12.07 -24.17
N GLY A 34 -16.79 -12.13 -23.06
CA GLY A 34 -16.55 -13.05 -21.93
C GLY A 34 -17.17 -14.44 -22.08
N SER A 35 -17.25 -14.96 -23.31
CA SER A 35 -17.95 -16.22 -23.60
C SER A 35 -17.25 -17.48 -23.05
N THR A 36 -15.97 -17.38 -22.65
CA THR A 36 -15.21 -18.47 -22.05
C THR A 36 -15.15 -18.33 -20.53
N ARG A 37 -16.01 -19.09 -19.84
CA ARG A 37 -15.95 -19.27 -18.38
C ARG A 37 -15.11 -20.50 -18.06
N ASP A 38 -13.87 -20.32 -17.66
CA ASP A 38 -13.11 -21.39 -17.02
C ASP A 38 -13.74 -21.73 -15.67
N SER A 39 -14.06 -23.01 -15.44
CA SER A 39 -14.59 -23.50 -14.17
C SER A 39 -13.62 -23.37 -13.00
N SER A 40 -12.34 -23.11 -13.26
CA SER A 40 -11.26 -23.10 -12.27
C SER A 40 -11.14 -21.78 -11.50
N TYR A 41 -11.84 -20.71 -11.89
CA TYR A 41 -11.71 -19.39 -11.25
C TYR A 41 -12.01 -19.33 -9.75
N PRO A 42 -13.08 -19.94 -9.23
CA PRO A 42 -13.34 -19.94 -7.78
C PRO A 42 -12.18 -20.55 -6.99
N GLU A 43 -11.47 -21.52 -7.58
CA GLU A 43 -10.30 -22.13 -6.97
C GLU A 43 -9.13 -21.14 -6.88
N TYR A 44 -8.85 -20.38 -7.95
CA TYR A 44 -7.81 -19.34 -7.93
C TYR A 44 -8.10 -18.23 -6.92
N LEU A 45 -9.37 -17.79 -6.82
CA LEU A 45 -9.80 -16.82 -5.82
C LEU A 45 -9.65 -17.39 -4.39
N GLY A 46 -10.03 -18.65 -4.20
CA GLY A 46 -9.86 -19.34 -2.92
C GLY A 46 -8.39 -19.43 -2.50
N ARG A 47 -7.50 -19.80 -3.42
CA ARG A 47 -6.04 -19.85 -3.17
C ARG A 47 -5.46 -18.46 -2.88
N ALA A 48 -5.88 -17.43 -3.62
CA ALA A 48 -5.46 -16.05 -3.35
C ALA A 48 -5.98 -15.54 -2.00
N ALA A 49 -7.19 -15.92 -1.60
CA ALA A 49 -7.71 -15.62 -0.27
C ALA A 49 -6.94 -16.34 0.85
N LEU A 50 -6.45 -17.57 0.61
CA LEU A 50 -5.57 -18.27 1.55
C LEU A 50 -4.24 -17.53 1.74
N LEU A 51 -3.70 -16.88 0.69
CA LEU A 51 -2.52 -16.02 0.81
C LEU A 51 -2.76 -14.82 1.74
N ALA A 52 -4.03 -14.41 1.94
CA ALA A 52 -4.37 -13.33 2.85
C ALA A 52 -4.32 -13.73 4.33
N VAL A 53 -4.32 -15.03 4.67
CA VAL A 53 -4.39 -15.49 6.07
C VAL A 53 -3.23 -14.95 6.88
N VAL A 54 -2.00 -15.07 6.37
CA VAL A 54 -0.81 -14.58 7.06
C VAL A 54 -0.86 -13.06 7.28
N PRO A 55 -1.00 -12.20 6.25
CA PRO A 55 -1.07 -10.75 6.48
C PRO A 55 -2.26 -10.36 7.35
N LEU A 56 -3.41 -11.03 7.27
CA LEU A 56 -4.54 -10.79 8.17
C LEU A 56 -4.21 -11.09 9.63
N VAL A 57 -3.58 -12.22 9.92
CA VAL A 57 -3.13 -12.57 11.29
C VAL A 57 -2.14 -11.54 11.81
N LEU A 58 -1.16 -11.15 10.99
CA LEU A 58 -0.16 -10.15 11.36
C LEU A 58 -0.80 -8.78 11.61
N THR A 59 -1.71 -8.36 10.74
CA THR A 59 -2.44 -7.09 10.85
C THR A 59 -3.38 -7.06 12.05
N LEU A 60 -4.16 -8.12 12.28
CA LEU A 60 -5.23 -8.11 13.28
C LEU A 60 -4.79 -8.53 14.68
N LEU A 61 -3.68 -9.28 14.79
CA LEU A 61 -3.18 -9.78 16.08
C LEU A 61 -1.82 -9.19 16.43
N ALA A 62 -0.80 -9.40 15.59
CA ALA A 62 0.58 -9.02 15.92
C ALA A 62 0.78 -7.51 16.01
N ALA A 63 0.30 -6.76 15.00
CA ALA A 63 0.42 -5.31 14.94
C ALA A 63 -0.28 -4.56 16.09
N PRO A 64 -1.56 -4.84 16.43
CA PRO A 64 -2.20 -4.19 17.57
C PRO A 64 -1.59 -4.61 18.91
N ALA A 65 -1.11 -5.86 19.06
CA ALA A 65 -0.39 -6.28 20.26
C ALA A 65 0.92 -5.49 20.45
N LEU A 66 1.70 -5.33 19.37
CA LEU A 66 2.93 -4.54 19.38
C LEU A 66 2.65 -3.06 19.68
N ALA A 67 1.64 -2.47 19.02
CA ALA A 67 1.24 -1.08 19.23
C ALA A 67 0.73 -0.85 20.67
N TRP A 68 -0.03 -1.79 21.23
CA TRP A 68 -0.51 -1.74 22.61
C TRP A 68 0.66 -1.82 23.61
N ALA A 69 1.59 -2.76 23.43
CA ALA A 69 2.77 -2.89 24.27
C ALA A 69 3.62 -1.61 24.24
N ALA A 70 3.83 -1.05 23.04
CA ALA A 70 4.55 0.20 22.84
C ALA A 70 3.87 1.39 23.53
N GLN A 71 2.54 1.49 23.46
CA GLN A 71 1.77 2.51 24.16
C GLN A 71 1.92 2.40 25.68
N ARG A 72 1.85 1.18 26.23
CA ARG A 72 1.98 0.90 27.67
C ARG A 72 3.40 1.11 28.22
N ALA A 73 4.41 0.99 27.36
CA ALA A 73 5.81 1.32 27.66
C ALA A 73 6.10 2.83 27.68
N GLY A 74 5.08 3.67 27.40
CA GLY A 74 5.16 5.12 27.43
C GLY A 74 5.83 5.72 26.19
N ARG A 75 6.20 7.00 26.26
CA ARG A 75 6.76 7.75 25.11
C ARG A 75 8.02 7.09 24.54
N ARG A 76 8.95 6.64 25.40
CA ARG A 76 10.19 6.00 24.97
C ARG A 76 9.92 4.69 24.23
N GLY A 77 9.02 3.85 24.76
CA GLY A 77 8.63 2.60 24.11
C GLY A 77 8.04 2.82 22.71
N ARG A 78 7.16 3.82 22.56
CA ARG A 78 6.64 4.20 21.23
C ARG A 78 7.72 4.70 20.27
N LEU A 79 8.64 5.55 20.73
CA LEU A 79 9.70 6.07 19.87
C LEU A 79 10.64 4.96 19.40
N VAL A 80 11.07 4.08 20.32
CA VAL A 80 11.90 2.91 19.98
C VAL A 80 11.16 2.03 18.98
N THR A 81 9.88 1.72 19.24
CA THR A 81 9.05 0.93 18.31
C THR A 81 9.04 1.59 16.94
N ARG A 82 8.70 2.88 16.84
CA ARG A 82 8.66 3.63 15.58
C ARG A 82 9.98 3.60 14.81
N ILE A 83 11.12 3.74 15.50
CA ILE A 83 12.45 3.65 14.88
C ILE A 83 12.69 2.24 14.34
N VAL A 84 12.40 1.20 15.14
CA VAL A 84 12.55 -0.21 14.72
C VAL A 84 11.66 -0.53 13.51
N LEU A 85 10.42 -0.04 13.49
CA LEU A 85 9.51 -0.21 12.36
C LEU A 85 10.01 0.43 11.05
N CYS A 86 10.97 1.37 11.10
CA CYS A 86 11.53 1.97 9.89
C CYS A 86 12.35 0.99 9.06
N VAL A 87 12.98 -0.01 9.70
CA VAL A 87 13.82 -1.00 9.02
C VAL A 87 13.01 -1.83 8.01
N PRO A 88 11.94 -2.55 8.40
CA PRO A 88 11.11 -3.28 7.44
C PRO A 88 10.36 -2.39 6.44
N LEU A 89 10.06 -1.13 6.79
CA LEU A 89 9.42 -0.21 5.85
C LEU A 89 10.37 0.24 4.75
N ALA A 90 11.61 0.63 5.11
CA ALA A 90 12.62 1.05 4.16
C ALA A 90 13.21 -0.13 3.37
N GLY A 91 13.25 -1.31 3.99
CA GLY A 91 13.74 -2.54 3.39
C GLY A 91 12.73 -3.27 2.52
N PHE A 92 11.52 -2.75 2.33
CA PHE A 92 10.50 -3.47 1.57
C PHE A 92 10.89 -3.63 0.10
N ALA A 93 11.43 -4.80 -0.23
CA ALA A 93 11.84 -5.20 -1.57
C ALA A 93 11.40 -6.65 -1.84
N PRO A 94 10.10 -6.89 -2.00
CA PRO A 94 9.56 -8.25 -2.13
C PRO A 94 10.21 -9.03 -3.28
N ALA A 95 10.49 -8.39 -4.43
CA ALA A 95 11.17 -9.03 -5.55
C ALA A 95 12.58 -9.51 -5.19
N ALA A 96 13.37 -8.68 -4.51
CA ALA A 96 14.72 -9.04 -4.06
C ALA A 96 14.72 -10.23 -3.10
N TYR A 97 13.79 -10.21 -2.14
CA TYR A 97 13.66 -11.28 -1.15
C TYR A 97 13.25 -12.59 -1.81
N LEU A 98 12.23 -12.56 -2.66
CA LEU A 98 11.74 -13.74 -3.36
C LEU A 98 12.82 -14.33 -4.26
N LEU A 99 13.49 -13.50 -5.06
CA LEU A 99 14.58 -13.95 -5.93
C LEU A 99 15.71 -14.60 -5.11
N GLY A 100 16.21 -13.91 -4.09
CA GLY A 100 17.27 -14.45 -3.23
C GLY A 100 16.91 -15.79 -2.59
N TRP A 101 15.67 -15.94 -2.12
CA TRP A 101 15.19 -17.21 -1.57
C TRP A 101 15.04 -18.30 -2.62
N THR A 102 14.49 -18.00 -3.80
CA THR A 102 14.33 -18.99 -4.87
C THR A 102 15.66 -19.52 -5.38
N PHE A 103 16.70 -18.68 -5.43
CA PHE A 103 18.04 -19.12 -5.79
C PHE A 103 18.64 -20.04 -4.71
N LEU A 104 18.53 -19.65 -3.44
CA LEU A 104 19.02 -20.46 -2.33
C LEU A 104 18.31 -21.83 -2.23
N SER A 105 16.98 -21.86 -2.40
CA SER A 105 16.19 -23.09 -2.38
C SER A 105 16.61 -24.07 -3.48
N ARG A 106 16.93 -23.57 -4.68
CA ARG A 106 17.38 -24.39 -5.81
C ARG A 106 18.68 -25.10 -5.51
N ASP A 107 19.65 -24.37 -4.99
CA ASP A 107 20.97 -24.92 -4.66
C ASP A 107 20.86 -26.02 -3.58
N GLU A 108 19.89 -25.87 -2.66
CA GLU A 108 19.64 -26.83 -1.59
C GLU A 108 18.63 -27.95 -1.96
N GLY A 109 18.07 -27.94 -3.18
CA GLY A 109 17.07 -28.92 -3.62
C GLY A 109 15.77 -28.92 -2.81
N ARG A 110 15.41 -27.78 -2.20
CA ARG A 110 14.21 -27.66 -1.35
C ARG A 110 12.98 -27.30 -2.19
N PRO A 111 11.80 -27.87 -1.86
CA PRO A 111 10.56 -27.47 -2.54
C PRO A 111 10.18 -26.03 -2.20
N ASP A 112 9.94 -25.22 -3.23
CA ASP A 112 9.56 -23.82 -3.09
C ASP A 112 8.10 -23.67 -2.64
N SER A 113 7.88 -23.28 -1.39
CA SER A 113 6.56 -22.88 -0.90
C SER A 113 6.31 -21.40 -1.18
N VAL A 114 5.51 -21.12 -2.21
CA VAL A 114 5.05 -19.75 -2.56
C VAL A 114 4.44 -19.03 -1.35
N PHE A 115 3.72 -19.77 -0.50
CA PHE A 115 3.08 -19.26 0.71
C PHE A 115 4.11 -18.80 1.74
N LEU A 116 5.14 -19.61 1.99
CA LEU A 116 6.21 -19.26 2.91
C LEU A 116 7.02 -18.08 2.37
N ALA A 117 7.35 -18.11 1.08
CA ALA A 117 8.11 -17.05 0.42
C ALA A 117 7.37 -15.70 0.47
N LEU A 118 6.06 -15.68 0.21
CA LEU A 118 5.26 -14.47 0.29
C LEU A 118 5.10 -13.96 1.73
N ALA A 119 4.86 -14.88 2.67
CA ALA A 119 4.79 -14.55 4.10
C ALA A 119 6.10 -13.92 4.57
N VAL A 120 7.22 -14.52 4.22
CA VAL A 120 8.58 -14.05 4.54
C VAL A 120 8.83 -12.68 3.90
N ALA A 121 8.52 -12.50 2.62
CA ALA A 121 8.81 -11.27 1.89
C ALA A 121 8.00 -10.04 2.35
N SER A 122 6.81 -10.24 2.94
CA SER A 122 5.88 -9.14 3.27
C SER A 122 5.62 -8.95 4.76
N ALA A 123 5.91 -9.94 5.62
CA ALA A 123 5.53 -9.92 7.03
C ALA A 123 6.05 -8.68 7.78
N GLY A 124 7.34 -8.36 7.64
CA GLY A 124 7.94 -7.22 8.31
C GLY A 124 7.25 -5.90 7.96
N ALA A 125 7.01 -5.67 6.66
CA ALA A 125 6.37 -4.44 6.18
C ALA A 125 4.89 -4.37 6.59
N VAL A 126 4.14 -5.48 6.54
CA VAL A 126 2.75 -5.54 6.99
C VAL A 126 2.65 -5.22 8.48
N ILE A 127 3.48 -5.85 9.32
CA ILE A 127 3.52 -5.57 10.77
C ILE A 127 3.85 -4.10 10.99
N ALA A 128 4.86 -3.56 10.31
CA ALA A 128 5.32 -2.20 10.53
C ALA A 128 4.32 -1.13 10.08
N ALA A 129 3.71 -1.29 8.90
CA ALA A 129 2.67 -0.41 8.40
C ALA A 129 1.44 -0.45 9.32
N ALA A 130 0.93 -1.65 9.63
CA ALA A 130 -0.23 -1.80 10.50
C ALA A 130 0.03 -1.25 11.91
N THR A 131 1.18 -1.56 12.51
CA THR A 131 1.55 -1.07 13.86
C THR A 131 1.63 0.45 13.88
N THR A 132 2.13 1.08 12.81
CA THR A 132 2.17 2.55 12.67
C THR A 132 0.77 3.17 12.74
N VAL A 133 -0.22 2.56 12.06
CA VAL A 133 -1.61 3.04 12.05
C VAL A 133 -2.30 2.74 13.39
N TYR A 134 -2.09 1.55 13.97
CA TYR A 134 -2.61 1.22 15.30
C TYR A 134 -2.05 2.15 16.39
N LEU A 135 -0.77 2.52 16.32
CA LEU A 135 -0.19 3.52 17.23
C LEU A 135 -0.90 4.88 17.14
N ALA A 136 -1.42 5.26 15.98
CA ALA A 136 -2.25 6.46 15.84
C ALA A 136 -3.67 6.26 16.41
N ALA A 137 -4.26 5.07 16.25
CA ALA A 137 -5.58 4.75 16.81
C ALA A 137 -5.58 4.67 18.34
N PHE A 138 -4.53 4.10 18.95
CA PHE A 138 -4.37 4.00 20.40
C PHE A 138 -4.19 5.36 21.11
N ARG A 139 -4.01 6.46 20.36
CA ARG A 139 -3.93 7.82 20.93
C ARG A 139 -5.30 8.45 21.18
N ASP A 140 -6.38 7.80 20.79
CA ASP A 140 -7.73 8.20 21.19
C ASP A 140 -7.95 7.87 22.67
N ALA A 141 -7.69 8.86 23.55
CA ALA A 141 -7.78 8.71 25.00
C ALA A 141 -9.22 8.52 25.48
N ASP A 142 -10.19 9.10 24.76
CA ASP A 142 -11.58 9.09 25.17
C ASP A 142 -12.25 7.75 24.81
N ARG A 143 -11.96 7.21 23.61
CA ARG A 143 -12.65 6.04 23.06
C ARG A 143 -11.77 5.14 22.18
N PRO A 144 -10.72 4.51 22.74
CA PRO A 144 -9.77 3.73 21.95
C PRO A 144 -10.41 2.55 21.22
N LYS A 145 -11.48 1.95 21.76
CA LYS A 145 -12.11 0.77 21.14
C LYS A 145 -12.70 1.09 19.75
N GLY A 146 -13.37 2.23 19.59
CA GLY A 146 -14.03 2.60 18.34
C GLY A 146 -13.03 2.81 17.19
N SER A 147 -11.97 3.57 17.45
CA SER A 147 -10.90 3.80 16.48
C SER A 147 -10.17 2.50 16.12
N LEU A 148 -9.91 1.62 17.10
CA LEU A 148 -9.26 0.32 16.87
C LEU A 148 -10.07 -0.60 15.96
N TYR A 149 -11.39 -0.70 16.15
CA TYR A 149 -12.24 -1.54 15.28
C TYR A 149 -12.28 -1.01 13.85
N VAL A 150 -12.42 0.31 13.68
CA VAL A 150 -12.45 0.94 12.35
C VAL A 150 -11.11 0.74 11.64
N VAL A 151 -9.99 1.05 12.32
CA VAL A 151 -8.65 0.85 11.77
C VAL A 151 -8.40 -0.62 11.45
N GLY A 152 -8.74 -1.53 12.35
CA GLY A 152 -8.55 -2.97 12.12
C GLY A 152 -9.35 -3.50 10.94
N ALA A 153 -10.60 -3.10 10.80
CA ALA A 153 -11.44 -3.50 9.67
C ALA A 153 -10.92 -2.94 8.34
N VAL A 154 -10.50 -1.66 8.30
CA VAL A 154 -9.93 -1.05 7.09
C VAL A 154 -8.59 -1.71 6.71
N LEU A 155 -7.72 -1.97 7.69
CA LEU A 155 -6.46 -2.66 7.45
C LEU A 155 -6.67 -4.12 7.05
N ALA A 156 -7.67 -4.82 7.60
CA ALA A 156 -8.02 -6.17 7.16
C ALA A 156 -8.51 -6.19 5.70
N ALA A 157 -9.38 -5.24 5.33
CA ALA A 157 -9.82 -5.09 3.95
C ALA A 157 -8.64 -4.78 3.01
N ALA A 158 -7.70 -3.92 3.44
CA ALA A 158 -6.49 -3.62 2.68
C ALA A 158 -5.57 -4.83 2.53
N SER A 159 -5.34 -5.60 3.60
CA SER A 159 -4.51 -6.83 3.58
C SER A 159 -5.12 -7.90 2.67
N LEU A 160 -6.45 -8.10 2.74
CA LEU A 160 -7.16 -9.02 1.86
C LEU A 160 -7.08 -8.57 0.39
N ALA A 161 -7.30 -7.28 0.14
CA ALA A 161 -7.20 -6.73 -1.20
C ALA A 161 -5.78 -6.82 -1.79
N GLY A 162 -4.75 -6.59 -0.97
CA GLY A 162 -3.35 -6.75 -1.36
C GLY A 162 -3.02 -8.20 -1.72
N ALA A 163 -3.50 -9.17 -0.95
CA ALA A 163 -3.30 -10.58 -1.23
C ALA A 163 -4.00 -11.04 -2.53
N LEU A 164 -5.21 -10.55 -2.80
CA LEU A 164 -5.95 -10.86 -4.04
C LEU A 164 -5.24 -10.33 -5.30
N GLN A 165 -4.41 -9.30 -5.17
CA GLN A 165 -3.70 -8.65 -6.28
C GLN A 165 -2.21 -8.99 -6.31
N VAL A 166 -1.77 -9.97 -5.52
CA VAL A 166 -0.35 -10.28 -5.43
C VAL A 166 0.14 -10.91 -6.74
N PHE A 167 1.13 -10.27 -7.36
CA PHE A 167 1.69 -10.70 -8.64
C PHE A 167 3.13 -11.21 -8.50
N THR A 168 3.96 -10.47 -7.77
CA THR A 168 5.41 -10.68 -7.68
C THR A 168 5.77 -12.11 -7.29
N ALA A 169 5.18 -12.68 -6.23
CA ALA A 169 5.53 -14.03 -5.76
C ALA A 169 5.18 -15.14 -6.76
N PRO A 170 3.94 -15.25 -7.27
CA PRO A 170 3.62 -16.21 -8.32
C PRO A 170 4.50 -16.05 -9.56
N TYR A 171 4.76 -14.81 -9.98
CA TYR A 171 5.56 -14.52 -11.17
C TYR A 171 7.01 -14.99 -11.00
N VAL A 172 7.67 -14.66 -9.89
CA VAL A 172 9.03 -15.12 -9.58
C VAL A 172 9.09 -16.65 -9.61
N VAL A 173 8.16 -17.33 -8.95
CA VAL A 173 8.17 -18.80 -8.84
C VAL A 173 8.02 -19.46 -10.21
N VAL A 174 7.11 -18.97 -11.06
CA VAL A 174 6.90 -19.51 -12.42
C VAL A 174 8.12 -19.30 -13.31
N VAL A 175 8.73 -18.11 -13.26
CA VAL A 175 9.98 -17.83 -13.98
C VAL A 175 11.08 -18.78 -13.52
N ALA A 176 11.13 -19.01 -12.21
CA ALA A 176 12.17 -19.83 -11.61
C ALA A 176 12.02 -21.31 -12.05
N ASP A 177 10.82 -21.90 -12.00
CA ASP A 177 10.56 -23.27 -12.47
C ASP A 177 9.40 -23.30 -13.49
N PRO A 178 9.70 -23.17 -14.80
CA PRO A 178 8.67 -23.15 -15.85
C PRO A 178 7.85 -24.44 -15.97
N PHE A 179 8.37 -25.56 -15.44
CA PHE A 179 7.75 -26.88 -15.53
C PHE A 179 6.75 -27.11 -14.39
N HIS A 180 6.98 -26.51 -13.22
CA HIS A 180 6.01 -26.44 -12.14
C HIS A 180 5.33 -25.07 -12.17
N ARG A 181 4.17 -24.98 -12.82
CA ARG A 181 3.34 -23.77 -12.83
C ARG A 181 2.27 -23.85 -11.74
N PRO A 182 2.55 -23.52 -10.46
CA PRO A 182 1.49 -23.37 -9.49
C PRO A 182 0.72 -22.10 -9.83
N MET A 183 -0.33 -22.23 -10.66
CA MET A 183 -1.33 -21.18 -10.87
C MET A 183 -2.04 -20.94 -9.53
N THR A 184 -1.47 -20.05 -8.74
CA THR A 184 -1.86 -19.77 -7.36
C THR A 184 -2.69 -18.50 -7.24
N THR A 185 -2.70 -17.67 -8.28
CA THR A 185 -3.45 -16.41 -8.33
C THR A 185 -4.18 -16.25 -9.67
N PRO A 186 -5.36 -15.57 -9.69
CA PRO A 186 -6.08 -15.32 -10.93
C PRO A 186 -5.24 -14.56 -11.96
N LEU A 187 -4.50 -13.54 -11.51
CA LEU A 187 -3.66 -12.71 -12.38
C LEU A 187 -2.50 -13.50 -13.00
N GLY A 188 -1.88 -14.43 -12.25
CA GLY A 188 -0.86 -15.32 -12.79
C GLY A 188 -1.43 -16.27 -13.86
N ALA A 189 -2.63 -16.82 -13.66
CA ALA A 189 -3.28 -17.64 -14.66
C ALA A 189 -3.56 -16.86 -15.96
N ALA A 190 -4.03 -15.60 -15.84
CA ALA A 190 -4.29 -14.73 -16.98
C ALA A 190 -3.04 -14.44 -17.83
N LEU A 191 -1.90 -14.20 -17.18
CA LEU A 191 -0.70 -13.75 -17.88
C LEU A 191 0.05 -14.86 -18.64
N TYR A 192 -0.13 -16.13 -18.26
CA TYR A 192 0.70 -17.24 -18.76
C TYR A 192 0.00 -18.21 -19.72
N GLY A 193 -1.24 -17.93 -20.12
CA GLY A 193 -1.95 -18.82 -21.06
C GLY A 193 -3.35 -18.42 -21.44
N ALA A 194 -3.82 -17.23 -21.03
CA ALA A 194 -5.19 -16.83 -21.28
C ALA A 194 -5.33 -16.12 -22.62
N GLU A 195 -6.34 -16.50 -23.40
CA GLU A 195 -6.77 -15.73 -24.56
C GLU A 195 -7.24 -14.33 -24.12
N PRO A 196 -7.23 -13.30 -24.99
CA PRO A 196 -7.65 -11.93 -24.62
C PRO A 196 -9.02 -11.86 -23.92
N GLY A 197 -9.95 -12.75 -24.29
CA GLY A 197 -11.25 -12.92 -23.62
C GLY A 197 -11.14 -13.28 -22.14
N GLU A 198 -10.32 -14.27 -21.83
CA GLU A 198 -10.12 -14.81 -20.48
C GLU A 198 -9.41 -13.81 -19.54
N GLN A 199 -8.49 -13.01 -20.09
CA GLN A 199 -7.82 -11.94 -19.33
C GLN A 199 -8.82 -10.93 -18.74
N SER A 200 -9.86 -10.61 -19.51
CA SER A 200 -10.89 -9.65 -19.10
C SER A 200 -11.82 -10.22 -18.04
N VAL A 201 -12.15 -11.51 -18.15
CA VAL A 201 -12.91 -12.22 -17.10
C VAL A 201 -12.14 -12.20 -15.78
N VAL A 202 -10.81 -12.47 -15.81
CA VAL A 202 -9.97 -12.41 -14.61
C VAL A 202 -9.96 -11.02 -13.99
N SER A 203 -9.76 -9.98 -14.80
CA SER A 203 -9.80 -8.58 -14.38
C SER A 203 -11.11 -8.23 -13.69
N LEU A 204 -12.25 -8.59 -14.28
CA LEU A 204 -13.58 -8.35 -13.70
C LEU A 204 -13.78 -9.11 -12.39
N LEU A 205 -13.38 -10.38 -12.33
CA LEU A 205 -13.50 -11.21 -11.13
C LEU A 205 -12.63 -10.71 -9.98
N LEU A 206 -11.52 -10.02 -10.24
CA LEU A 206 -10.73 -9.32 -9.24
C LEU A 206 -11.31 -7.95 -8.89
N LEU A 207 -11.79 -7.18 -9.87
CA LEU A 207 -12.35 -5.83 -9.66
C LEU A 207 -13.56 -5.84 -8.73
N VAL A 208 -14.49 -6.78 -8.89
CA VAL A 208 -15.72 -6.84 -8.09
C VAL A 208 -15.45 -6.96 -6.58
N PRO A 209 -14.71 -7.97 -6.07
CA PRO A 209 -14.43 -8.07 -4.64
C PRO A 209 -13.63 -6.88 -4.12
N LEU A 210 -12.68 -6.34 -4.89
CA LEU A 210 -11.91 -5.15 -4.51
C LEU A 210 -12.79 -3.91 -4.39
N ALA A 211 -13.73 -3.73 -5.30
CA ALA A 211 -14.70 -2.65 -5.27
C ALA A 211 -15.63 -2.74 -4.07
N VAL A 212 -16.10 -3.95 -3.74
CA VAL A 212 -16.90 -4.20 -2.54
C VAL A 212 -16.09 -3.86 -1.28
N LEU A 213 -14.84 -4.33 -1.17
CA LEU A 213 -13.97 -4.02 -0.04
C LEU A 213 -13.72 -2.51 0.10
N GLY A 214 -13.46 -1.82 -1.01
CA GLY A 214 -13.23 -0.37 -1.03
C GLY A 214 -14.46 0.44 -0.62
N LEU A 215 -15.65 0.05 -1.11
CA LEU A 215 -16.94 0.61 -0.70
C LEU A 215 -17.21 0.40 0.79
N LEU A 216 -17.03 -0.83 1.29
CA LEU A 216 -17.23 -1.16 2.70
C LEU A 216 -16.28 -0.40 3.62
N ALA A 217 -14.99 -0.32 3.28
CA ALA A 217 -14.00 0.43 4.05
C ALA A 217 -14.32 1.93 4.08
N THR A 218 -14.65 2.52 2.93
CA THR A 218 -15.02 3.96 2.85
C THR A 218 -16.31 4.23 3.61
N TRP A 219 -17.33 3.39 3.44
CA TRP A 219 -18.59 3.48 4.17
C TRP A 219 -18.36 3.41 5.68
N LEU A 220 -17.51 2.49 6.15
CA LEU A 220 -17.16 2.36 7.57
C LEU A 220 -16.46 3.62 8.10
N LEU A 221 -15.52 4.20 7.35
CA LEU A 221 -14.83 5.45 7.71
C LEU A 221 -15.82 6.62 7.81
N LEU A 222 -16.75 6.74 6.86
CA LEU A 222 -17.78 7.78 6.88
C LEU A 222 -18.78 7.57 8.02
N ARG A 223 -19.22 6.33 8.26
CA ARG A 223 -20.23 5.99 9.27
C ARG A 223 -19.72 6.16 10.70
N SER A 224 -18.42 5.90 10.91
CA SER A 224 -17.71 6.14 12.16
C SER A 224 -17.21 7.57 12.33
N ARG A 225 -17.38 8.41 11.30
CA ARG A 225 -16.86 9.79 11.23
C ARG A 225 -15.38 9.83 11.59
N ALA A 226 -14.63 8.89 11.03
CA ALA A 226 -13.19 8.81 11.23
C ALA A 226 -12.54 10.14 10.83
N ARG A 227 -11.57 10.60 11.61
CA ARG A 227 -10.75 11.78 11.29
C ARG A 227 -9.32 11.56 11.73
N ILE A 228 -8.40 12.18 10.99
CA ILE A 228 -6.97 12.18 11.33
C ILE A 228 -6.64 13.57 11.85
N GLU A 229 -6.07 13.63 13.05
CA GLU A 229 -5.82 14.90 13.72
C GLU A 229 -4.52 14.87 14.53
N PHE A 230 -4.03 16.02 14.99
CA PHE A 230 -2.87 16.04 15.88
C PHE A 230 -3.31 15.78 17.31
N ALA A 231 -2.76 14.73 17.93
CA ALA A 231 -3.00 14.47 19.32
C ALA A 231 -2.40 15.60 20.19
N PRO A 232 -3.13 16.13 21.19
CA PRO A 232 -2.50 16.93 22.22
C PRO A 232 -1.42 16.11 22.92
N VAL A 233 -0.40 16.79 23.47
CA VAL A 233 0.60 16.14 24.32
C VAL A 233 -0.09 15.81 25.64
N VAL A 234 -0.82 14.69 25.68
CA VAL A 234 -1.47 14.22 26.92
C VAL A 234 -0.38 13.83 27.92
N GLY A 235 -0.58 14.22 29.18
CA GLY A 235 0.30 13.86 30.30
C GLY A 235 0.63 12.37 30.27
N THR A 236 1.92 12.05 30.34
CA THR A 236 2.39 10.67 30.29
C THR A 236 1.90 9.95 31.53
N GLU A 237 0.95 9.00 31.37
CA GLU A 237 0.81 7.95 32.37
C GLU A 237 2.20 7.35 32.63
N PRO A 238 2.59 7.12 33.90
CA PRO A 238 3.89 6.58 34.21
C PRO A 238 4.08 5.22 33.51
N PRO A 239 5.24 4.99 32.89
CA PRO A 239 5.49 3.76 32.14
C PRO A 239 5.35 2.56 33.07
N ARG A 240 4.59 1.54 32.65
CA ARG A 240 4.48 0.29 33.42
C ARG A 240 5.70 -0.57 33.11
N ARG A 241 6.54 -0.88 34.11
CA ARG A 241 7.76 -1.70 33.93
C ARG A 241 7.48 -3.03 33.21
N GLY A 242 6.35 -3.67 33.51
CA GLY A 242 5.93 -4.91 32.84
C GLY A 242 5.66 -4.79 31.33
N ALA A 243 5.38 -3.59 30.81
CA ALA A 243 5.16 -3.41 29.38
C ALA A 243 6.46 -3.56 28.56
N TRP A 244 7.62 -3.20 29.14
CA TRP A 244 8.92 -3.40 28.50
C TRP A 244 9.31 -4.87 28.38
N LEU A 245 8.91 -5.70 29.36
CA LEU A 245 9.11 -7.15 29.32
C LEU A 245 8.39 -7.81 28.15
N LEU A 246 7.26 -7.25 27.72
CA LEU A 246 6.54 -7.71 26.53
C LEU A 246 7.08 -7.05 25.24
N LEU A 247 7.36 -5.76 25.27
CA LEU A 247 7.75 -5.00 24.09
C LEU A 247 9.11 -5.43 23.53
N ALA A 248 10.12 -5.59 24.39
CA ALA A 248 11.47 -5.96 23.97
C ALA A 248 11.52 -7.26 23.16
N PRO A 249 10.97 -8.40 23.64
CA PRO A 249 10.99 -9.64 22.85
C PRO A 249 10.19 -9.55 21.56
N LEU A 250 9.08 -8.79 21.53
CA LEU A 250 8.32 -8.59 20.29
C LEU A 250 9.11 -7.81 19.24
N LEU A 251 9.85 -6.78 19.64
CA LEU A 251 10.72 -6.02 18.73
C LEU A 251 11.91 -6.86 18.25
N VAL A 252 12.50 -7.67 19.14
CA VAL A 252 13.57 -8.61 18.76
C VAL A 252 13.06 -9.65 17.77
N LEU A 253 11.87 -10.21 18.01
CA LEU A 253 11.24 -11.16 17.10
C LEU A 253 10.97 -10.52 15.72
N LEU A 254 10.46 -9.30 15.68
CA LEU A 254 10.26 -8.57 14.43
C LEU A 254 11.57 -8.38 13.67
N LEU A 255 12.64 -7.92 14.35
CA LEU A 255 13.95 -7.75 13.73
C LEU A 255 14.56 -9.08 13.27
N ALA A 256 14.37 -10.15 14.03
CA ALA A 256 14.81 -11.49 13.64
C ALA A 256 14.08 -11.96 12.38
N ILE A 257 12.76 -11.78 12.29
CA ILE A 257 11.99 -12.07 11.07
C ILE A 257 12.56 -11.27 9.91
N VAL A 258 12.72 -9.95 10.04
CA VAL A 258 13.26 -9.09 8.96
C VAL A 258 14.66 -9.50 8.53
N ALA A 259 15.55 -9.81 9.48
CA ALA A 259 16.91 -10.22 9.19
C ALA A 259 16.97 -11.58 8.49
N LEU A 260 16.14 -12.53 8.91
CA LEU A 260 16.02 -13.84 8.26
C LEU A 260 15.47 -13.70 6.85
N THR A 261 14.42 -12.88 6.66
CA THR A 261 13.75 -12.72 5.37
C THR A 261 14.63 -12.00 4.36
N ALA A 262 15.40 -11.01 4.82
CA ALA A 262 16.34 -10.23 4.00
C ALA A 262 17.73 -10.88 3.86
N GLY A 263 17.97 -12.01 4.55
CA GLY A 263 19.28 -12.67 4.62
C GLY A 263 19.92 -12.94 3.25
N PRO A 264 19.21 -13.57 2.30
CA PRO A 264 19.75 -13.82 0.96
C PRO A 264 20.14 -12.54 0.21
N TRP A 265 19.32 -11.49 0.31
CA TRP A 265 19.64 -10.18 -0.30
C TRP A 265 20.86 -9.52 0.38
N TRP A 266 21.01 -9.65 1.71
CA TRP A 266 22.18 -9.12 2.40
C TRP A 266 23.47 -9.84 1.98
N GLN A 267 23.38 -11.15 1.77
CA GLN A 267 24.49 -11.98 1.32
C GLN A 267 24.93 -11.66 -0.11
N SER A 268 24.05 -11.09 -0.95
CA SER A 268 24.40 -10.67 -2.33
C SER A 268 25.05 -9.29 -2.43
N LEU A 269 25.07 -8.48 -1.36
CA LEU A 269 25.67 -7.13 -1.38
C LEU A 269 27.17 -7.09 -1.74
N PRO A 270 28.02 -8.05 -1.31
CA PRO A 270 29.46 -8.03 -1.65
C PRO A 270 29.75 -8.28 -3.13
N ASP A 271 28.83 -8.95 -3.84
CA ASP A 271 29.04 -9.40 -5.22
C ASP A 271 28.51 -8.41 -6.27
N ALA A 272 28.41 -7.13 -5.90
CA ALA A 272 27.87 -6.00 -6.69
C ALA A 272 28.70 -5.62 -7.94
N ASN A 273 29.09 -6.62 -8.73
CA ASN A 273 29.67 -6.44 -10.06
C ASN A 273 28.47 -6.37 -11.02
N GLY A 274 28.25 -5.21 -11.65
CA GLY A 274 27.02 -4.88 -12.39
C GLY A 274 26.48 -5.95 -13.35
N SER A 275 25.18 -5.88 -13.62
CA SER A 275 24.44 -6.85 -14.44
C SER A 275 24.81 -6.82 -15.93
N GLY A 276 25.88 -7.51 -16.33
CA GLY A 276 26.19 -7.80 -17.73
C GLY A 276 26.29 -6.55 -18.62
N ASP A 277 25.59 -6.58 -19.77
CA ASP A 277 25.64 -5.54 -20.81
C ASP A 277 24.90 -4.24 -20.47
N PHE A 278 24.14 -4.21 -19.38
CA PHE A 278 23.34 -3.04 -19.01
C PHE A 278 24.08 -2.13 -18.03
N SER A 279 24.03 -0.82 -18.30
CA SER A 279 24.58 0.16 -17.35
C SER A 279 23.71 0.25 -16.09
N ALA A 280 24.34 0.21 -14.91
CA ALA A 280 23.63 0.34 -13.63
C ALA A 280 22.80 1.64 -13.54
N ALA A 281 23.31 2.72 -14.14
CA ALA A 281 22.63 4.01 -14.16
C ALA A 281 21.33 3.97 -14.98
N GLU A 282 21.32 3.27 -16.12
CA GLU A 282 20.14 3.09 -16.96
C GLU A 282 19.08 2.25 -16.26
N ILE A 283 19.48 1.13 -15.66
CA ILE A 283 18.60 0.29 -14.85
C ILE A 283 17.96 1.08 -13.69
N TYR A 284 18.75 1.89 -12.96
CA TYR A 284 18.21 2.70 -11.87
C TYR A 284 17.30 3.82 -12.36
N ARG A 285 17.63 4.45 -13.49
CA ARG A 285 16.75 5.43 -14.13
C ARG A 285 15.41 4.78 -14.45
N ASP A 286 15.41 3.63 -15.10
CA ASP A 286 14.20 2.99 -15.61
C ASP A 286 13.36 2.37 -14.48
N THR A 287 13.99 1.98 -13.38
CA THR A 287 13.30 1.43 -12.19
C THR A 287 12.70 2.51 -11.30
N TRP A 288 13.45 3.58 -11.01
CA TRP A 288 13.07 4.52 -9.96
C TRP A 288 12.40 5.77 -10.48
N LEU A 289 12.75 6.26 -11.68
CA LEU A 289 12.24 7.56 -12.14
C LEU A 289 10.79 7.51 -12.66
N PRO A 290 10.34 6.51 -13.45
CA PRO A 290 8.94 6.43 -13.88
C PRO A 290 7.92 6.37 -12.72
N PRO A 291 8.06 5.50 -11.69
CA PRO A 291 7.12 5.48 -10.58
C PRO A 291 7.21 6.73 -9.71
N LEU A 292 8.33 7.46 -9.69
CA LEU A 292 8.43 8.75 -8.99
C LEU A 292 7.51 9.80 -9.63
N ILE A 293 7.51 9.89 -10.96
CA ILE A 293 6.63 10.81 -11.70
C ILE A 293 5.17 10.50 -11.38
N SER A 294 4.78 9.22 -11.49
CA SER A 294 3.43 8.77 -11.14
C SER A 294 3.09 9.07 -9.67
N ALA A 295 4.01 8.82 -8.73
CA ALA A 295 3.82 9.08 -7.31
C ALA A 295 3.57 10.56 -7.02
N VAL A 296 4.39 11.45 -7.58
CA VAL A 296 4.25 12.89 -7.37
C VAL A 296 2.92 13.37 -7.92
N VAL A 297 2.59 13.04 -9.18
CA VAL A 297 1.35 13.50 -9.80
C VAL A 297 0.13 12.94 -9.09
N SER A 298 0.09 11.63 -8.83
CA SER A 298 -1.06 10.98 -8.22
C SER A 298 -1.34 11.44 -6.79
N VAL A 299 -0.30 11.69 -6.00
CA VAL A 299 -0.44 12.20 -4.63
C VAL A 299 -0.80 13.68 -4.61
N LEU A 300 -0.26 14.50 -5.52
CA LEU A 300 -0.65 15.91 -5.62
C LEU A 300 -2.11 16.06 -6.02
N VAL A 301 -2.56 15.34 -7.04
CA VAL A 301 -3.97 15.30 -7.46
C VAL A 301 -4.87 14.85 -6.30
N ALA A 302 -4.46 13.80 -5.58
CA ALA A 302 -5.17 13.32 -4.40
C ALA A 302 -5.20 14.35 -3.25
N ALA A 303 -4.11 15.07 -3.01
CA ALA A 303 -4.05 16.11 -1.98
C ALA A 303 -4.95 17.31 -2.32
N LEU A 304 -5.00 17.73 -3.59
CA LEU A 304 -5.90 18.78 -4.07
C LEU A 304 -7.37 18.35 -3.94
N GLY A 305 -7.71 17.13 -4.37
CA GLY A 305 -9.04 16.57 -4.19
C GLY A 305 -9.42 16.45 -2.71
N GLY A 306 -8.49 16.00 -1.86
CA GLY A 306 -8.71 15.86 -0.43
C GLY A 306 -8.89 17.21 0.27
N TYR A 307 -8.17 18.24 -0.17
CA TYR A 307 -8.38 19.61 0.28
C TYR A 307 -9.74 20.17 -0.17
N ALA A 308 -10.13 19.92 -1.42
CA ALA A 308 -11.43 20.31 -1.93
C ALA A 308 -12.57 19.69 -1.11
N LEU A 309 -12.53 18.38 -0.87
CA LEU A 309 -13.56 17.66 -0.12
C LEU A 309 -13.52 17.96 1.38
N GLY A 310 -12.34 18.01 1.99
CA GLY A 310 -12.16 18.17 3.43
C GLY A 310 -12.32 19.62 3.93
N VAL A 311 -11.80 20.60 3.17
CA VAL A 311 -11.76 22.03 3.57
C VAL A 311 -12.78 22.88 2.82
N LEU A 312 -12.78 22.84 1.48
CA LEU A 312 -13.63 23.74 0.69
C LEU A 312 -15.09 23.30 0.65
N ARG A 313 -15.33 21.99 0.80
CA ARG A 313 -16.64 21.36 0.92
C ARG A 313 -17.64 21.86 -0.14
N PRO A 314 -17.39 21.62 -1.44
CA PRO A 314 -18.24 22.14 -2.52
C PRO A 314 -19.71 21.67 -2.42
N LEU A 315 -19.96 20.52 -1.78
CA LEU A 315 -21.29 19.95 -1.54
C LEU A 315 -21.76 20.15 -0.08
N GLY A 316 -21.16 21.08 0.66
CA GLY A 316 -21.41 21.27 2.09
C GLY A 316 -21.02 20.04 2.90
N GLU A 317 -21.86 19.65 3.86
CA GLU A 317 -21.64 18.47 4.73
C GLU A 317 -21.57 17.14 3.96
N ARG A 318 -22.19 17.08 2.77
CA ARG A 318 -22.19 15.88 1.90
C ARG A 318 -20.90 15.72 1.10
N SER A 319 -19.96 16.67 1.17
CA SER A 319 -18.70 16.58 0.42
C SER A 319 -17.90 15.33 0.77
N GLU A 320 -18.03 14.83 1.99
CA GLU A 320 -17.38 13.58 2.40
C GLU A 320 -18.02 12.35 1.76
N GLN A 321 -19.33 12.38 1.49
CA GLN A 321 -20.02 11.29 0.80
C GLN A 321 -19.55 11.17 -0.65
N ALA A 322 -18.97 12.23 -1.23
CA ALA A 322 -18.33 12.14 -2.54
C ALA A 322 -17.15 11.18 -2.56
N LEU A 323 -16.55 10.81 -1.42
CA LEU A 323 -15.56 9.72 -1.36
C LEU A 323 -16.13 8.37 -1.82
N LEU A 324 -17.45 8.16 -1.70
CA LEU A 324 -18.10 6.94 -2.20
C LEU A 324 -18.00 6.82 -3.73
N LEU A 325 -17.82 7.92 -4.45
CA LEU A 325 -17.56 7.90 -5.89
C LEU A 325 -16.19 7.27 -6.21
N PHE A 326 -15.19 7.47 -5.36
CA PHE A 326 -13.84 6.92 -5.53
C PHE A 326 -13.68 5.56 -4.88
N ALA A 327 -14.55 5.22 -3.93
CA ALA A 327 -14.46 4.04 -3.09
C ALA A 327 -14.34 2.69 -3.83
N PRO A 328 -14.99 2.44 -4.97
CA PRO A 328 -14.83 1.19 -5.72
C PRO A 328 -13.38 0.90 -6.14
N TRP A 329 -12.52 1.92 -6.20
CA TRP A 329 -11.12 1.77 -6.59
C TRP A 329 -10.15 2.04 -5.43
N LEU A 330 -10.64 2.16 -4.20
CA LEU A 330 -9.79 2.41 -3.02
C LEU A 330 -8.67 1.37 -2.88
N PHE A 331 -8.97 0.11 -3.17
CA PHE A 331 -8.00 -0.97 -3.11
C PHE A 331 -7.62 -1.53 -4.48
N VAL A 332 -7.99 -0.87 -5.57
CA VAL A 332 -7.64 -1.33 -6.93
C VAL A 332 -6.26 -0.78 -7.29
N GLY A 333 -5.30 -1.68 -7.42
CA GLY A 333 -3.97 -1.41 -7.98
C GLY A 333 -3.96 -1.55 -9.49
N ILE A 334 -2.77 -1.70 -10.07
CA ILE A 334 -2.59 -1.91 -11.51
C ILE A 334 -3.13 -3.28 -11.94
N GLY A 335 -2.97 -4.30 -11.08
CA GLY A 335 -3.39 -5.70 -11.29
C GLY A 335 -4.68 -5.88 -12.09
N PRO A 336 -5.84 -5.52 -11.53
CA PRO A 336 -7.12 -5.78 -12.19
C PRO A 336 -7.34 -4.99 -13.48
N LEU A 337 -6.55 -3.96 -13.77
CA LEU A 337 -6.69 -3.07 -14.92
C LEU A 337 -5.56 -3.21 -15.94
N VAL A 338 -4.59 -4.12 -15.70
CA VAL A 338 -3.34 -4.18 -16.45
C VAL A 338 -3.54 -4.39 -17.95
N PHE A 339 -4.43 -5.30 -18.35
CA PHE A 339 -4.73 -5.60 -19.75
C PHE A 339 -5.42 -4.44 -20.48
N ALA A 340 -6.28 -3.70 -19.78
CA ALA A 340 -6.90 -2.50 -20.34
C ALA A 340 -5.89 -1.37 -20.58
N TYR A 341 -4.78 -1.35 -19.82
CA TYR A 341 -3.69 -0.41 -20.05
C TYR A 341 -2.71 -0.88 -21.13
N GLU A 342 -2.39 -2.17 -21.17
CA GLU A 342 -1.59 -2.79 -22.23
C GLU A 342 -2.17 -2.50 -23.61
N ASN A 343 -3.48 -2.66 -23.78
CA ASN A 343 -4.19 -2.33 -25.02
C ASN A 343 -4.07 -0.86 -25.46
N ARG A 344 -3.65 0.06 -24.58
CA ARG A 344 -3.44 1.48 -24.91
C ARG A 344 -2.02 1.79 -25.37
N ILE A 345 -1.06 0.98 -24.96
CA ILE A 345 0.36 1.15 -25.30
C ILE A 345 0.77 0.26 -26.48
N THR A 346 0.06 -0.84 -26.70
CA THR A 346 0.24 -1.71 -27.87
C THR A 346 -0.15 -0.98 -29.16
N GLY A 347 0.80 -0.91 -30.12
CA GLY A 347 0.59 -0.27 -31.43
C GLY A 347 1.63 0.79 -31.81
N GLY A 348 2.60 1.10 -30.94
CA GLY A 348 3.75 1.95 -31.27
C GLY A 348 5.06 1.41 -30.71
N ASP A 349 6.19 1.97 -31.13
CA ASP A 349 7.50 1.61 -30.56
C ASP A 349 7.53 1.95 -29.06
N PRO A 350 7.96 1.01 -28.19
CA PRO A 350 7.98 1.22 -26.76
C PRO A 350 8.92 2.36 -26.37
N ARG A 351 8.44 3.21 -25.47
CA ARG A 351 9.13 4.41 -25.01
C ARG A 351 9.37 4.32 -23.52
N TRP A 352 10.40 5.03 -23.06
CA TRP A 352 10.67 5.16 -21.63
C TRP A 352 9.46 5.68 -20.83
N PHE A 353 8.62 6.53 -21.43
CA PHE A 353 7.41 7.04 -20.79
C PHE A 353 6.33 5.97 -20.58
N ASP A 354 6.37 4.86 -21.31
CA ASP A 354 5.42 3.75 -21.14
C ASP A 354 5.69 2.99 -19.84
N LEU A 355 6.89 3.12 -19.26
CA LEU A 355 7.19 2.63 -17.91
C LEU A 355 6.50 3.44 -16.80
N VAL A 356 5.98 4.64 -17.07
CA VAL A 356 5.28 5.44 -16.06
C VAL A 356 3.94 4.76 -15.77
N PRO A 357 3.70 4.30 -14.53
CA PRO A 357 2.46 3.61 -14.21
C PRO A 357 1.24 4.49 -14.55
N PRO A 358 0.17 3.92 -15.16
CA PRO A 358 -0.98 4.69 -15.66
C PRO A 358 -1.96 5.13 -14.55
N VAL A 359 -1.47 5.34 -13.32
CA VAL A 359 -2.26 5.67 -12.14
C VAL A 359 -2.05 7.14 -11.77
N TRP A 360 -2.98 8.00 -12.19
CA TRP A 360 -2.86 9.46 -12.06
C TRP A 360 -3.53 10.05 -10.81
N VAL A 361 -4.15 9.21 -9.97
CA VAL A 361 -4.68 9.61 -8.66
C VAL A 361 -4.58 8.47 -7.65
N SER A 362 -3.97 8.75 -6.50
CA SER A 362 -3.91 7.78 -5.40
C SER A 362 -5.17 7.90 -4.54
N ILE A 363 -6.12 6.99 -4.72
CA ILE A 363 -7.38 6.99 -3.97
C ILE A 363 -7.17 6.80 -2.46
N PRO A 364 -6.27 5.91 -1.99
CA PRO A 364 -5.91 5.87 -0.57
C PRO A 364 -5.43 7.21 -0.02
N ALA A 365 -4.56 7.91 -0.77
CA ALA A 365 -4.08 9.23 -0.36
C ALA A 365 -5.21 10.26 -0.35
N LEU A 366 -6.12 10.23 -1.33
CA LEU A 366 -7.29 11.12 -1.40
C LEU A 366 -8.15 10.98 -0.14
N VAL A 367 -8.44 9.76 0.27
CA VAL A 367 -9.18 9.47 1.51
C VAL A 367 -8.42 10.01 2.71
N VAL A 368 -7.13 9.67 2.86
CA VAL A 368 -6.29 10.11 3.99
C VAL A 368 -6.24 11.64 4.09
N PHE A 369 -6.01 12.35 2.98
CA PHE A 369 -5.99 13.82 2.97
C PHE A 369 -7.36 14.41 3.31
N THR A 370 -8.44 13.84 2.79
CA THR A 370 -9.80 14.30 3.13
C THR A 370 -10.05 14.20 4.63
N LEU A 371 -9.72 13.05 5.24
CA LEU A 371 -9.87 12.83 6.69
C LEU A 371 -8.94 13.71 7.52
N PHE A 372 -7.71 13.95 7.04
CA PHE A 372 -6.73 14.82 7.70
C PHE A 372 -7.16 16.28 7.68
N PHE A 373 -7.49 16.83 6.51
CA PHE A 373 -7.92 18.21 6.37
C PHE A 373 -9.19 18.51 7.18
N ARG A 374 -10.15 17.58 7.14
CA ARG A 374 -11.34 17.63 7.99
C ARG A 374 -10.98 17.67 9.47
N GLY A 375 -10.13 16.73 9.93
CA GLY A 375 -9.71 16.66 11.32
C GLY A 375 -8.99 17.93 11.80
N ARG A 376 -8.14 18.52 10.96
CA ARG A 376 -7.47 19.79 11.24
C ARG A 376 -8.44 20.96 11.40
N LEU A 377 -9.44 21.07 10.54
CA LEU A 377 -10.47 22.11 10.67
C LEU A 377 -11.34 21.92 11.91
N ALA A 378 -11.68 20.68 12.27
CA ALA A 378 -12.42 20.37 13.49
C ALA A 378 -11.64 20.77 14.75
N GLN A 379 -10.30 20.78 14.69
CA GLN A 379 -9.42 21.30 15.73
C GLN A 379 -9.23 22.84 15.67
N GLY A 380 -9.99 23.56 14.85
CA GLY A 380 -9.92 25.02 14.74
C GLY A 380 -8.73 25.55 13.92
N ALA A 381 -8.01 24.71 13.17
CA ALA A 381 -6.93 25.18 12.32
C ALA A 381 -7.46 26.04 11.16
N THR A 382 -6.73 27.08 10.78
CA THR A 382 -7.02 27.81 9.54
C THR A 382 -6.71 26.94 8.32
N ALA A 383 -7.35 27.22 7.18
CA ALA A 383 -7.09 26.48 5.93
C ALA A 383 -5.60 26.51 5.54
N LYS A 384 -4.93 27.66 5.69
CA LYS A 384 -3.48 27.81 5.44
C LYS A 384 -2.64 26.93 6.38
N ALA A 385 -2.98 26.90 7.67
CA ALA A 385 -2.30 26.05 8.63
C ALA A 385 -2.52 24.56 8.34
N ALA A 386 -3.73 24.18 7.90
CA ALA A 386 -4.06 22.82 7.50
C ALA A 386 -3.21 22.37 6.29
N VAL A 387 -3.11 23.20 5.24
CA VAL A 387 -2.24 22.95 4.07
C VAL A 387 -0.78 22.81 4.47
N ARG A 388 -0.26 23.76 5.27
CA ARG A 388 1.14 23.69 5.74
C ARG A 388 1.40 22.40 6.52
N SER A 389 0.45 21.97 7.35
CA SER A 389 0.59 20.71 8.09
C SER A 389 0.47 19.47 7.21
N ALA A 390 -0.15 19.54 6.04
CA ALA A 390 -0.27 18.41 5.13
C ALA A 390 0.99 18.15 4.29
N ILE A 391 1.93 19.11 4.20
CA ILE A 391 3.14 18.97 3.37
C ILE A 391 3.97 17.73 3.77
N PRO A 392 4.30 17.48 5.05
CA PRO A 392 5.02 16.26 5.42
C PRO A 392 4.22 14.98 5.11
N LEU A 393 2.89 15.02 5.27
CA LEU A 393 2.03 13.89 4.93
C LEU A 393 2.05 13.58 3.43
N ALA A 394 2.11 14.62 2.58
CA ALA A 394 2.31 14.46 1.14
C ALA A 394 3.67 13.90 0.79
N GLY A 395 4.75 14.38 1.43
CA GLY A 395 6.07 13.78 1.26
C GLY A 395 6.08 12.29 1.60
N ILE A 396 5.46 11.90 2.73
CA ILE A 396 5.33 10.49 3.13
C ILE A 396 4.54 9.69 2.11
N ALA A 397 3.39 10.20 1.65
CA ALA A 397 2.56 9.53 0.67
C ALA A 397 3.28 9.34 -0.69
N VAL A 398 4.05 10.35 -1.14
CA VAL A 398 4.89 10.23 -2.35
C VAL A 398 5.94 9.15 -2.16
N VAL A 399 6.69 9.15 -1.06
CA VAL A 399 7.75 8.15 -0.81
C VAL A 399 7.17 6.74 -0.76
N VAL A 400 6.04 6.54 -0.08
CA VAL A 400 5.37 5.23 -0.01
C VAL A 400 4.92 4.79 -1.40
N HIS A 401 4.23 5.65 -2.16
CA HIS A 401 3.75 5.29 -3.49
C HIS A 401 4.90 5.04 -4.47
N TRP A 402 5.95 5.86 -4.41
CA TRP A 402 7.15 5.72 -5.22
C TRP A 402 7.86 4.39 -4.95
N MET A 403 8.08 4.05 -3.67
CA MET A 403 8.72 2.81 -3.28
C MET A 403 7.91 1.58 -3.72
N LEU A 404 6.58 1.61 -3.53
CA LEU A 404 5.71 0.52 -3.99
C LEU A 404 5.75 0.36 -5.51
N GLY A 405 5.75 1.47 -6.27
CA GLY A 405 5.84 1.43 -7.73
C GLY A 405 7.21 0.95 -8.24
N ALA A 406 8.30 1.32 -7.57
CA ALA A 406 9.65 0.87 -7.94
C ALA A 406 9.89 -0.63 -7.67
N GLN A 407 9.10 -1.23 -6.78
CA GLN A 407 9.16 -2.65 -6.45
C GLN A 407 8.06 -3.48 -7.15
N ASP A 408 7.21 -2.84 -7.95
CA ASP A 408 6.19 -3.53 -8.73
C ASP A 408 6.81 -4.22 -9.93
N LEU A 409 6.47 -5.50 -10.13
CA LEU A 409 6.89 -6.28 -11.28
C LEU A 409 5.86 -6.25 -12.41
N LEU A 410 4.60 -5.97 -12.09
CA LEU A 410 3.52 -6.19 -13.02
C LEU A 410 3.60 -5.21 -14.19
N TRP A 411 3.58 -3.91 -13.91
CA TRP A 411 3.57 -2.92 -14.98
C TRP A 411 4.83 -2.99 -15.87
N PRO A 412 6.05 -3.06 -15.33
CA PRO A 412 7.24 -3.19 -16.16
C PRO A 412 7.28 -4.46 -17.01
N ALA A 413 6.79 -5.59 -16.49
CA ALA A 413 6.71 -6.83 -17.26
C ALA A 413 5.73 -6.75 -18.43
N MET A 414 4.75 -5.84 -18.39
CA MET A 414 3.80 -5.63 -19.48
C MET A 414 4.28 -4.55 -20.45
N ALA A 415 4.77 -3.42 -19.93
CA ALA A 415 5.20 -2.29 -20.74
C ALA A 415 6.56 -2.50 -21.43
N GLY A 416 7.40 -3.42 -20.92
CA GLY A 416 8.77 -3.63 -21.41
C GLY A 416 9.00 -4.90 -22.23
N ASN A 417 8.00 -5.78 -22.40
CA ASN A 417 8.20 -7.16 -22.88
C ASN A 417 8.03 -7.36 -24.41
N ASP A 418 8.45 -6.39 -25.22
CA ASP A 418 8.50 -6.55 -26.67
C ASP A 418 9.83 -7.16 -27.15
N GLY A 419 10.35 -8.19 -26.46
CA GLY A 419 11.42 -9.12 -26.91
C GLY A 419 12.77 -8.57 -27.42
N TYR A 420 12.91 -7.26 -27.61
CA TYR A 420 13.94 -6.60 -28.42
C TYR A 420 14.37 -5.24 -27.84
N THR A 421 13.74 -4.78 -26.77
CA THR A 421 13.96 -3.43 -26.24
C THR A 421 14.87 -3.41 -25.03
N HIS A 422 15.88 -2.54 -25.08
CA HIS A 422 16.85 -2.29 -24.01
C HIS A 422 16.26 -1.62 -22.76
N ILE A 423 14.94 -1.41 -22.71
CA ILE A 423 14.25 -0.74 -21.60
C ILE A 423 13.79 -1.81 -20.62
N THR A 424 14.57 -2.01 -19.56
CA THR A 424 14.27 -3.00 -18.52
C THR A 424 14.44 -2.40 -17.13
N THR A 425 13.52 -2.74 -16.22
CA THR A 425 13.68 -2.40 -14.81
C THR A 425 14.61 -3.41 -14.14
N THR A 426 15.22 -3.06 -13.00
CA THR A 426 16.14 -3.95 -12.28
C THR A 426 15.51 -5.30 -12.01
N PRO A 427 14.30 -5.38 -11.42
CA PRO A 427 13.75 -6.67 -11.06
C PRO A 427 13.51 -7.58 -12.27
N LEU A 428 13.15 -7.00 -13.42
CA LEU A 428 12.96 -7.73 -14.66
C LEU A 428 14.30 -8.14 -15.28
N ALA A 429 15.30 -7.26 -15.28
CA ALA A 429 16.65 -7.53 -15.76
C ALA A 429 17.34 -8.65 -14.96
N THR A 430 17.20 -8.63 -13.64
CA THR A 430 17.72 -9.67 -12.75
C THR A 430 17.04 -11.02 -13.01
N MET A 431 15.76 -11.02 -13.36
CA MET A 431 15.03 -12.23 -13.74
C MET A 431 15.46 -12.79 -15.09
N THR A 432 15.53 -11.96 -16.13
CA THR A 432 15.92 -12.38 -17.48
C THR A 432 17.36 -12.88 -17.51
N ALA A 433 18.26 -12.24 -16.76
CA ALA A 433 19.63 -12.70 -16.60
C ALA A 433 19.69 -14.09 -15.93
N GLY A 434 18.85 -14.34 -14.93
CA GLY A 434 18.76 -15.64 -14.24
C GLY A 434 18.20 -16.80 -15.08
N LEU A 435 17.52 -16.50 -16.19
CA LEU A 435 16.99 -17.51 -17.14
C LEU A 435 17.99 -17.91 -18.23
N GLY A 436 18.96 -17.05 -18.57
CA GLY A 436 19.80 -17.18 -19.76
C GLY A 436 21.21 -17.75 -19.55
N GLU A 437 21.83 -17.56 -18.38
CA GLU A 437 23.18 -18.05 -18.07
C GLU A 437 23.19 -19.02 -16.88
N SER A 438 24.18 -19.90 -16.83
CA SER A 438 24.48 -20.70 -15.65
C SER A 438 24.55 -19.78 -14.43
N LEU A 439 23.65 -20.02 -13.47
CA LEU A 439 23.40 -19.34 -12.19
C LEU A 439 24.65 -19.02 -11.32
N THR A 440 25.85 -19.36 -11.76
CA THR A 440 27.13 -19.21 -11.08
C THR A 440 27.77 -17.82 -11.17
N ARG A 441 27.26 -16.89 -12.01
CA ARG A 441 27.67 -15.48 -11.97
C ARG A 441 26.67 -14.66 -11.17
N ALA A 442 27.05 -14.40 -9.92
CA ALA A 442 26.42 -13.55 -8.92
C ALA A 442 25.38 -12.57 -9.47
N LEU A 443 24.12 -12.90 -9.22
CA LEU A 443 22.96 -12.12 -9.61
C LEU A 443 22.96 -10.79 -8.88
N ALA A 444 22.77 -9.72 -9.64
CA ALA A 444 22.68 -8.34 -9.18
C ALA A 444 21.39 -8.04 -8.37
N VAL A 445 21.05 -8.91 -7.41
CA VAL A 445 19.91 -8.81 -6.49
C VAL A 445 20.06 -7.58 -5.58
N ASP A 446 21.30 -7.17 -5.31
CA ASP A 446 21.67 -5.94 -4.65
C ASP A 446 21.15 -4.68 -5.38
N MET A 447 21.05 -4.73 -6.71
CA MET A 447 20.55 -3.61 -7.52
C MET A 447 19.04 -3.38 -7.35
N ILE A 448 18.26 -4.34 -6.87
CA ILE A 448 16.79 -4.18 -6.74
C ILE A 448 16.47 -3.15 -5.64
N LEU A 449 17.24 -3.19 -4.55
CA LEU A 449 17.21 -2.19 -3.50
C LEU A 449 18.66 -1.81 -3.14
N PRO A 450 19.28 -0.86 -3.85
CA PRO A 450 20.67 -0.50 -3.60
C PRO A 450 20.83 0.04 -2.18
N LEU A 451 21.95 -0.30 -1.54
CA LEU A 451 22.24 0.14 -0.17
C LEU A 451 22.09 1.67 0.03
N PRO A 452 22.56 2.55 -0.89
CA PRO A 452 22.34 3.99 -0.74
C PRO A 452 20.86 4.38 -0.73
N VAL A 453 20.04 3.72 -1.56
CA VAL A 453 18.58 3.97 -1.62
C VAL A 453 17.91 3.49 -0.34
N PHE A 454 18.25 2.28 0.14
CA PHE A 454 17.77 1.77 1.43
C PHE A 454 18.10 2.73 2.58
N MET A 455 19.35 3.21 2.66
CA MET A 455 19.77 4.15 3.71
C MET A 455 19.02 5.49 3.64
N ALA A 456 18.78 6.01 2.42
CA ALA A 456 17.98 7.21 2.23
C ALA A 456 16.53 7.01 2.66
N LEU A 457 15.89 5.90 2.25
CA LEU A 457 14.53 5.53 2.64
C LEU A 457 14.42 5.33 4.15
N LEU A 458 15.43 4.73 4.79
CA LEU A 458 15.49 4.53 6.24
C LEU A 458 15.53 5.87 6.97
N GLY A 459 16.38 6.80 6.54
CA GLY A 459 16.46 8.15 7.10
C GLY A 459 15.14 8.92 6.97
N LEU A 460 14.51 8.86 5.79
CA LEU A 460 13.20 9.47 5.53
C LEU A 460 12.09 8.83 6.39
N ALA A 461 12.09 7.50 6.53
CA ALA A 461 11.15 6.77 7.35
C ALA A 461 11.29 7.15 8.83
N ILE A 462 12.51 7.25 9.36
CA ILE A 462 12.77 7.68 10.75
C ILE A 462 12.27 9.11 10.96
N LEU A 463 12.61 10.03 10.04
CA LEU A 463 12.16 11.43 10.10
C LEU A 463 10.63 11.52 10.08
N ALA A 464 9.97 10.76 9.22
CA ALA A 464 8.51 10.69 9.11
C ALA A 464 7.88 10.12 10.39
N GLN A 465 8.36 8.96 10.85
CA GLN A 465 7.83 8.22 11.99
C GLN A 465 7.96 9.02 13.30
N VAL A 466 9.14 9.54 13.59
CA VAL A 466 9.44 10.25 14.84
C VAL A 466 9.04 11.73 14.77
N GLY A 467 9.29 12.38 13.64
CA GLY A 467 9.08 13.83 13.49
C GLY A 467 7.61 14.21 13.27
N TYR A 468 6.85 13.37 12.58
CA TYR A 468 5.50 13.71 12.12
C TYR A 468 4.42 12.71 12.56
N LEU A 469 4.56 11.42 12.21
CA LEU A 469 3.53 10.39 12.46
C LEU A 469 3.30 10.12 13.95
N ASP A 470 4.31 10.31 14.81
CA ASP A 470 4.11 10.23 16.27
C ASP A 470 3.10 11.27 16.79
N ARG A 471 2.82 12.33 16.05
CA ARG A 471 1.88 13.37 16.49
C ARG A 471 0.44 13.09 16.02
N LEU A 472 0.24 12.18 15.08
CA LEU A 472 -1.08 11.91 14.52
C LEU A 472 -1.89 10.97 15.41
N ALA A 473 -3.19 11.20 15.48
CA ALA A 473 -4.19 10.32 16.05
C ALA A 473 -5.33 10.11 15.07
N ILE A 474 -5.91 8.92 15.11
CA ILE A 474 -7.14 8.58 14.40
C ILE A 474 -8.27 8.56 15.43
N ARG A 475 -9.28 9.41 15.25
CA ARG A 475 -10.43 9.53 16.16
C ARG A 475 -11.73 9.15 15.46
N THR A 476 -12.67 8.60 16.22
CA THR A 476 -14.03 8.27 15.77
C THR A 476 -15.06 8.93 16.68
N GLU A 477 -16.14 9.46 16.11
CA GLU A 477 -17.23 10.03 16.92
C GLU A 477 -18.29 8.96 17.19
N ALA A 478 -18.50 8.58 18.45
CA ALA A 478 -19.77 7.93 18.79
C ALA A 478 -20.85 9.02 18.81
N ARG A 479 -21.94 8.80 18.07
CA ARG A 479 -23.16 9.63 18.07
C ARG A 479 -23.42 10.01 19.53
N ARG A 480 -23.28 11.31 19.86
CA ARG A 480 -23.66 11.81 21.18
C ARG A 480 -25.07 11.27 21.40
N ALA A 481 -25.27 10.43 22.42
CA ALA A 481 -26.63 10.17 22.87
C ALA A 481 -27.26 11.55 23.02
N PRO A 482 -28.47 11.80 22.47
CA PRO A 482 -29.14 13.07 22.69
C PRO A 482 -29.00 13.34 24.18
N ALA A 483 -28.39 14.48 24.53
CA ALA A 483 -28.26 14.85 25.93
C ALA A 483 -29.64 14.60 26.52
N ALA A 484 -29.73 13.71 27.52
CA ALA A 484 -30.97 13.56 28.25
C ALA A 484 -31.37 14.99 28.57
N GLN A 485 -32.47 15.45 27.96
CA GLN A 485 -33.03 16.74 28.27
C GLN A 485 -33.09 16.73 29.80
N GLU A 486 -32.30 17.60 30.43
CA GLU A 486 -32.51 17.87 31.84
C GLU A 486 -34.02 18.13 31.93
N PRO A 487 -34.76 17.34 32.72
CA PRO A 487 -36.18 17.59 32.87
C PRO A 487 -36.28 19.06 33.28
N ASP A 488 -36.96 19.84 32.44
CA ASP A 488 -37.30 21.23 32.73
C ASP A 488 -37.86 21.20 34.15
N GLY A 489 -37.08 21.75 35.08
CA GLY A 489 -37.52 21.99 36.44
C GLY A 489 -38.44 23.18 36.40
N ASP A 490 -39.63 22.97 35.86
CA ASP A 490 -40.78 23.85 35.98
C ASP A 490 -41.94 23.00 36.51
N ASP A 491 -42.66 23.56 37.48
CA ASP A 491 -43.75 23.02 38.30
C ASP A 491 -43.27 22.32 39.61
N ALA A 492 -43.50 22.82 40.82
CA ALA A 492 -44.48 23.79 41.29
C ALA A 492 -44.08 24.40 42.65
N ASP A 493 -44.03 25.73 42.72
CA ASP A 493 -44.37 26.53 43.90
C ASP A 493 -45.47 27.49 43.42
N ASP A 494 -46.73 27.13 43.67
CA ASP A 494 -47.87 28.02 43.99
C ASP A 494 -49.15 27.21 44.26
#